data_AF-A0A524IKZ9-F1
#
_entry.id   AF-A0A524IKZ9-F1
#
_cell.length_a   1.000
_cell.length_b   1.000
_cell.length_c   1.000
_cell.angle_alpha   90.00
_cell.angle_beta   90.00
_cell.angle_gamma   90.00
#
_symmetry.space_group_name_H-M   'P 1'
#
loop_
_entity.id
_entity.type
_entity.pdbx_description
1 polymer ?
#
loop_
_entity_poly.entity_id
_entity_poly.type
_entity_poly.pdbx_seq_one_letter_code
_entity_poly.pdbx_strand_id
1 'polypeptide(L)'
;MKLALCSLLTMNGEQQKASAFINRLLSNPAMQGLIPLQKEEQIFQFLLQNSQQLYPTLSSANFFPQHTWEQILNLLCAALVEEINKTLLPNLQTIINEKTDLSFIPFLRQQNIPYQKIKEQMYEFLAQLLQKPEARKGFAGSYTALAFNFSEKYIAQLVTRKEYAHFELVKVQRLRMGKEELKDMINVSMLLKPAIYSLTPTGGTTPSDSTSGTVQSQFAEKIFQAAKAQLSYLPEEVIKSAVNSNVSFTENRFLEATSRIAALFANRCKTYAPQAKVDRGADTPDKSWFNIARRNFKFYGYDVKMLDEFFKIAAENSW
;
A
#
# COMPACT_ATOMS: atom_id res chain seq x y z
N MET A 1 -34.86 -22.68 -17.13
CA MET A 1 -35.14 -21.59 -16.16
C MET A 1 -35.08 -22.01 -14.69
N LYS A 2 -35.70 -23.12 -14.23
CA LYS A 2 -35.64 -23.55 -12.80
C LYS A 2 -34.22 -23.84 -12.26
N LEU A 3 -33.31 -24.38 -13.08
CA LEU A 3 -31.92 -24.66 -12.67
C LEU A 3 -31.07 -23.39 -12.45
N ALA A 4 -31.29 -22.33 -13.23
CA ALA A 4 -30.57 -21.07 -13.10
C ALA A 4 -31.06 -20.21 -11.91
N LEU A 5 -32.34 -20.32 -11.56
CA LEU A 5 -32.90 -19.68 -10.36
C LEU A 5 -32.47 -20.39 -9.08
N CYS A 6 -32.31 -21.72 -9.10
CA CYS A 6 -31.79 -22.48 -7.96
C CYS A 6 -30.31 -22.13 -7.69
N SER A 7 -29.47 -22.02 -8.74
CA SER A 7 -28.05 -21.68 -8.59
C SER A 7 -27.82 -20.27 -8.05
N LEU A 8 -28.68 -19.30 -8.42
CA LEU A 8 -28.61 -17.92 -7.92
C LEU A 8 -29.03 -17.81 -6.45
N LEU A 9 -30.02 -18.59 -6.02
CA LEU A 9 -30.45 -18.63 -4.61
C LEU A 9 -29.43 -19.34 -3.71
N THR A 10 -28.79 -20.43 -4.19
CA THR A 10 -27.72 -21.11 -3.46
C THR A 10 -26.46 -20.27 -3.35
N MET A 11 -26.06 -19.56 -4.42
CA MET A 11 -24.91 -18.65 -4.38
C MET A 11 -25.09 -17.51 -3.36
N ASN A 12 -26.32 -17.01 -3.19
CA ASN A 12 -26.59 -15.97 -2.18
C ASN A 12 -26.53 -16.54 -0.74
N GLY A 13 -26.99 -17.77 -0.53
CA GLY A 13 -26.90 -18.45 0.76
C GLY A 13 -25.45 -18.79 1.17
N GLU A 14 -24.63 -19.26 0.22
CA GLU A 14 -23.22 -19.57 0.46
C GLU A 14 -22.39 -18.32 0.73
N GLN A 15 -22.63 -17.24 -0.02
CA GLN A 15 -21.98 -15.94 0.22
C GLN A 15 -22.32 -15.41 1.62
N GLN A 16 -23.58 -15.50 2.04
CA GLN A 16 -23.99 -15.08 3.39
C GLN A 16 -23.28 -15.88 4.49
N LYS A 17 -23.13 -17.20 4.31
CA LYS A 17 -22.38 -18.04 5.25
C LYS A 17 -20.90 -17.65 5.29
N ALA A 18 -20.29 -17.39 4.13
CA ALA A 18 -18.91 -16.94 4.03
C ALA A 18 -18.72 -15.59 4.75
N SER A 19 -19.58 -14.60 4.49
CA SER A 19 -19.54 -13.29 5.15
C SER A 19 -19.76 -13.41 6.66
N ALA A 20 -20.68 -14.26 7.13
CA ALA A 20 -20.88 -14.50 8.56
C ALA A 20 -19.63 -15.08 9.24
N PHE A 21 -18.96 -16.05 8.59
CA PHE A 21 -17.71 -16.63 9.08
C PHE A 21 -16.58 -15.59 9.14
N ILE A 22 -16.41 -14.81 8.07
CA ILE A 22 -15.42 -13.73 8.02
C ILE A 22 -15.68 -12.65 9.07
N ASN A 23 -16.94 -12.22 9.25
CA ASN A 23 -17.29 -11.24 10.27
C ASN A 23 -16.96 -11.72 11.69
N ARG A 24 -17.11 -13.03 11.95
CA ARG A 24 -16.68 -13.63 13.21
C ARG A 24 -15.16 -13.58 13.39
N LEU A 25 -14.38 -13.82 12.33
CA LEU A 25 -12.92 -13.68 12.38
C LEU A 25 -12.48 -12.22 12.58
N LEU A 26 -13.12 -11.27 11.90
CA LEU A 26 -12.85 -9.83 12.03
C LEU A 26 -13.21 -9.29 13.42
N SER A 27 -14.17 -9.91 14.10
CA SER A 27 -14.60 -9.55 15.45
C SER A 27 -13.64 -10.07 16.54
N ASN A 28 -12.60 -10.83 16.18
CA ASN A 28 -11.62 -11.34 17.14
C ASN A 28 -10.86 -10.16 17.79
N PRO A 29 -10.71 -10.11 19.13
CA PRO A 29 -9.93 -9.08 19.81
C PRO A 29 -8.50 -8.92 19.29
N ALA A 30 -7.87 -9.99 18.78
CA ALA A 30 -6.54 -9.94 18.18
C ALA A 30 -6.46 -9.06 16.92
N MET A 31 -7.60 -8.77 16.28
CA MET A 31 -7.70 -7.88 15.12
C MET A 31 -7.88 -6.41 15.53
N GLN A 32 -8.08 -6.12 16.82
CA GLN A 32 -8.23 -4.75 17.29
C GLN A 32 -6.92 -3.97 17.11
N GLY A 33 -7.03 -2.73 16.64
CA GLY A 33 -5.86 -1.87 16.37
C GLY A 33 -5.17 -2.09 15.02
N LEU A 34 -5.47 -3.16 14.30
CA LEU A 34 -4.97 -3.39 12.95
C LEU A 34 -5.74 -2.58 11.91
N ILE A 35 -5.04 -2.09 10.90
CA ILE A 35 -5.67 -1.45 9.74
C ILE A 35 -6.36 -2.48 8.84
N PRO A 36 -7.32 -2.08 7.97
CA PRO A 36 -8.10 -3.03 7.17
C PRO A 36 -7.24 -4.02 6.36
N LEU A 37 -6.19 -3.55 5.67
CA LEU A 37 -5.32 -4.41 4.87
C LEU A 37 -4.42 -5.34 5.71
N GLN A 38 -4.10 -4.97 6.96
CA GLN A 38 -3.39 -5.88 7.88
C GLN A 38 -4.32 -6.99 8.39
N LYS A 39 -5.58 -6.66 8.70
CA LYS A 39 -6.60 -7.65 9.07
C LYS A 39 -6.81 -8.66 7.95
N GLU A 40 -6.88 -8.18 6.71
CA GLU A 40 -7.01 -9.02 5.52
C GLU A 40 -5.86 -10.02 5.40
N GLU A 41 -4.61 -9.55 5.43
CA GLU A 41 -3.44 -10.43 5.34
C GLU A 41 -3.42 -11.44 6.49
N GLN A 42 -3.71 -11.01 7.73
CA GLN A 42 -3.69 -11.93 8.88
C GLN A 42 -4.78 -13.02 8.77
N ILE A 43 -5.99 -12.66 8.34
CA ILE A 43 -7.06 -13.63 8.12
C ILE A 43 -6.71 -14.57 6.96
N PHE A 44 -6.17 -14.03 5.86
CA PHE A 44 -5.74 -14.83 4.73
C PHE A 44 -4.67 -15.86 5.12
N GLN A 45 -3.64 -15.44 5.86
CA GLN A 45 -2.62 -16.35 6.39
C GLN A 45 -3.22 -17.40 7.35
N PHE A 46 -4.16 -16.99 8.21
CA PHE A 46 -4.87 -17.92 9.09
C PHE A 46 -5.61 -19.01 8.30
N LEU A 47 -6.34 -18.64 7.24
CA LEU A 47 -7.06 -19.60 6.40
C LEU A 47 -6.11 -20.61 5.75
N LEU A 48 -4.98 -20.14 5.21
CA LEU A 48 -3.98 -21.01 4.58
C LEU A 48 -3.33 -21.97 5.57
N GLN A 49 -2.85 -21.45 6.70
CA GLN A 49 -2.12 -22.22 7.72
C GLN A 49 -3.01 -23.27 8.41
N ASN A 50 -4.31 -23.00 8.53
CA ASN A 50 -5.25 -23.87 9.23
C ASN A 50 -6.16 -24.67 8.28
N SER A 51 -5.84 -24.71 6.98
CA SER A 51 -6.64 -25.38 5.94
C SER A 51 -7.02 -26.83 6.28
N GLN A 52 -6.07 -27.63 6.77
CA GLN A 52 -6.30 -29.03 7.15
C GLN A 52 -7.31 -29.20 8.30
N GLN A 53 -7.34 -28.25 9.23
CA GLN A 53 -8.26 -28.28 10.38
C GLN A 53 -9.62 -27.70 10.03
N LEU A 54 -9.65 -26.67 9.17
CA LEU A 54 -10.88 -25.99 8.76
C LEU A 54 -11.69 -26.81 7.76
N TYR A 55 -11.02 -27.51 6.83
CA TYR A 55 -11.69 -28.19 5.72
C TYR A 55 -12.76 -29.22 6.14
N PRO A 56 -12.50 -30.16 7.08
CA PRO A 56 -13.51 -31.15 7.49
C PRO A 56 -14.79 -30.50 8.06
N THR A 57 -14.64 -29.36 8.73
CA THR A 57 -15.77 -28.62 9.31
C THR A 57 -16.52 -27.84 8.22
N LEU A 58 -15.80 -27.16 7.35
CA LEU A 58 -16.39 -26.28 6.33
C LEU A 58 -16.98 -27.03 5.14
N SER A 59 -16.49 -28.22 4.83
CA SER A 59 -17.05 -29.11 3.79
C SER A 59 -18.27 -29.91 4.26
N SER A 60 -18.67 -29.78 5.53
CA SER A 60 -19.84 -30.46 6.09
C SER A 60 -21.15 -29.97 5.47
N ALA A 61 -22.21 -30.78 5.57
CA ALA A 61 -23.53 -30.47 5.02
C ALA A 61 -24.13 -29.13 5.51
N ASN A 62 -23.72 -28.67 6.69
CA ASN A 62 -24.23 -27.44 7.29
C ASN A 62 -23.56 -26.18 6.73
N PHE A 63 -22.36 -26.29 6.16
CA PHE A 63 -21.58 -25.18 5.62
C PHE A 63 -21.59 -25.20 4.09
N PHE A 64 -20.53 -25.72 3.47
CA PHE A 64 -20.29 -25.75 2.03
C PHE A 64 -20.22 -27.19 1.52
N PRO A 65 -21.37 -27.88 1.39
CA PRO A 65 -21.38 -29.27 0.93
C PRO A 65 -20.77 -29.38 -0.47
N GLN A 66 -20.02 -30.47 -0.70
CA GLN A 66 -19.45 -30.83 -2.01
C GLN A 66 -18.42 -29.86 -2.61
N HIS A 67 -18.00 -28.83 -1.87
CA HIS A 67 -16.98 -27.90 -2.32
C HIS A 67 -15.57 -28.40 -1.96
N THR A 68 -14.63 -28.22 -2.88
CA THR A 68 -13.21 -28.41 -2.58
C THR A 68 -12.69 -27.28 -1.71
N TRP A 69 -11.56 -27.50 -1.02
CA TRP A 69 -10.92 -26.46 -0.22
C TRP A 69 -10.64 -25.19 -1.03
N GLU A 70 -10.18 -25.32 -2.27
CA GLU A 70 -9.89 -24.19 -3.15
C GLU A 70 -11.15 -23.35 -3.44
N GLN A 71 -12.28 -24.02 -3.70
CA GLN A 71 -13.56 -23.33 -3.92
C GLN A 71 -14.03 -22.62 -2.65
N ILE A 72 -13.94 -23.27 -1.49
CA ILE A 72 -14.26 -22.67 -0.18
C ILE A 72 -13.36 -21.46 0.08
N LEU A 73 -12.06 -21.61 -0.14
CA LEU A 73 -11.08 -20.54 0.06
C LEU A 73 -11.40 -19.33 -0.84
N ASN A 74 -11.74 -19.55 -2.11
CA ASN A 74 -12.12 -18.48 -3.03
C ASN A 74 -13.37 -17.73 -2.56
N LEU A 75 -14.40 -18.45 -2.08
CA LEU A 75 -15.60 -17.84 -1.48
C LEU A 75 -15.27 -17.01 -0.24
N LEU A 76 -14.44 -17.56 0.67
CA LEU A 76 -14.02 -16.86 1.88
C LEU A 76 -13.16 -15.63 1.58
N CYS A 77 -12.25 -15.71 0.60
CA CYS A 77 -11.42 -14.58 0.17
C CYS A 77 -12.28 -13.48 -0.48
N ALA A 78 -13.26 -13.83 -1.30
CA ALA A 78 -14.19 -12.87 -1.89
C ALA A 78 -15.01 -12.14 -0.80
N ALA A 79 -15.55 -12.90 0.17
CA ALA A 79 -16.26 -12.34 1.31
C ALA A 79 -15.35 -11.45 2.19
N LEU A 80 -14.10 -11.86 2.42
CA LEU A 80 -13.11 -11.06 3.15
C LEU A 80 -12.84 -9.73 2.47
N VAL A 81 -12.59 -9.74 1.16
CA VAL A 81 -12.38 -8.54 0.34
C VAL A 81 -13.59 -7.60 0.43
N GLU A 82 -14.81 -8.13 0.33
CA GLU A 82 -16.05 -7.38 0.44
C GLU A 82 -16.21 -6.70 1.81
N GLU A 83 -16.02 -7.45 2.90
CA GLU A 83 -16.13 -6.92 4.26
C GLU A 83 -15.04 -5.87 4.57
N ILE A 84 -13.81 -6.09 4.10
CA ILE A 84 -12.72 -5.12 4.24
C ILE A 84 -13.01 -3.85 3.42
N ASN A 85 -13.59 -3.97 2.22
CA ASN A 85 -13.90 -2.83 1.36
C ASN A 85 -14.91 -1.86 1.99
N LYS A 86 -15.83 -2.34 2.84
CA LYS A 86 -16.78 -1.50 3.60
C LYS A 86 -16.08 -0.47 4.48
N THR A 87 -14.85 -0.74 4.91
CA THR A 87 -14.04 0.19 5.72
C THR A 87 -12.91 0.83 4.90
N LEU A 88 -12.25 0.05 4.03
CA LEU A 88 -11.09 0.50 3.26
C LEU A 88 -11.45 1.62 2.28
N LEU A 89 -12.52 1.48 1.50
CA LEU A 89 -12.85 2.45 0.45
C LEU A 89 -13.31 3.81 1.01
N PRO A 90 -14.19 3.88 2.03
CA PRO A 90 -14.52 5.16 2.67
C PRO A 90 -13.31 5.86 3.29
N ASN A 91 -12.42 5.09 3.94
CA ASN A 91 -11.19 5.65 4.50
C ASN A 91 -10.23 6.15 3.41
N LEU A 92 -10.12 5.43 2.30
CA LEU A 92 -9.34 5.85 1.14
C LEU A 92 -9.89 7.17 0.57
N GLN A 93 -11.20 7.27 0.41
CA GLN A 93 -11.86 8.50 -0.03
C GLN A 93 -11.58 9.66 0.93
N THR A 94 -11.61 9.42 2.24
CA THR A 94 -11.27 10.40 3.28
C THR A 94 -9.81 10.86 3.16
N ILE A 95 -8.86 9.92 2.97
CA ILE A 95 -7.44 10.24 2.77
C ILE A 95 -7.24 11.14 1.53
N ILE A 96 -7.90 10.82 0.42
CA ILE A 96 -7.78 11.57 -0.83
C ILE A 96 -8.42 12.96 -0.69
N ASN A 97 -9.61 13.04 -0.09
CA ASN A 97 -10.37 14.28 -0.03
C ASN A 97 -9.88 15.24 1.05
N GLU A 98 -9.60 14.73 2.25
CA GLU A 98 -9.34 15.57 3.43
C GLU A 98 -7.85 15.65 3.79
N LYS A 99 -7.09 14.57 3.61
CA LYS A 99 -5.67 14.51 4.04
C LYS A 99 -4.67 14.83 2.94
N THR A 100 -5.11 14.88 1.69
CA THR A 100 -4.25 15.14 0.54
C THR A 100 -4.54 16.53 -0.03
N ASP A 101 -3.58 17.44 0.08
CA ASP A 101 -3.61 18.71 -0.64
C ASP A 101 -2.90 18.58 -2.00
N LEU A 102 -3.49 19.17 -3.04
CA LEU A 102 -2.96 19.18 -4.41
C LEU A 102 -2.33 20.53 -4.78
N SER A 103 -2.10 21.40 -3.79
CA SER A 103 -1.42 22.71 -3.94
C SER A 103 0.00 22.63 -4.52
N PHE A 104 0.63 21.45 -4.53
CA PHE A 104 1.92 21.21 -5.19
C PHE A 104 1.82 21.16 -6.72
N ILE A 105 0.64 20.89 -7.30
CA ILE A 105 0.46 20.69 -8.75
C ILE A 105 0.90 21.90 -9.59
N PRO A 106 0.52 23.16 -9.25
CA PRO A 106 0.94 24.34 -10.00
C PRO A 106 2.46 24.53 -10.12
N PHE A 107 3.25 23.96 -9.20
CA PHE A 107 4.72 23.98 -9.26
C PHE A 107 5.30 23.02 -10.31
N LEU A 108 4.55 21.99 -10.70
CA LEU A 108 4.95 20.98 -11.68
C LEU A 108 4.38 21.29 -13.06
N ARG A 109 3.09 21.63 -13.11
CA ARG A 109 2.38 21.90 -14.36
C ARG A 109 1.29 22.94 -14.13
N GLN A 110 1.30 23.98 -14.96
CA GLN A 110 0.17 24.91 -15.02
C GLN A 110 -1.02 24.20 -15.66
N GLN A 111 -2.12 24.09 -14.92
CA GLN A 111 -3.35 23.50 -15.42
C GLN A 111 -4.55 24.16 -14.77
N ASN A 112 -5.65 24.27 -15.53
CA ASN A 112 -6.91 24.82 -15.06
C ASN A 112 -7.94 23.70 -14.81
N ILE A 113 -7.50 22.64 -14.12
CA ILE A 113 -8.35 21.49 -13.78
C ILE A 113 -8.71 21.61 -12.29
N PRO A 114 -10.01 21.59 -11.93
CA PRO A 114 -10.42 21.59 -10.54
C PRO A 114 -9.83 20.40 -9.78
N TYR A 115 -9.25 20.65 -8.60
CA TYR A 115 -8.62 19.62 -7.78
C TYR A 115 -9.56 18.46 -7.44
N GLN A 116 -10.86 18.73 -7.33
CA GLN A 116 -11.88 17.71 -7.09
C GLN A 116 -11.91 16.64 -8.20
N LYS A 117 -11.79 17.03 -9.47
CA LYS A 117 -11.74 16.07 -10.60
C LYS A 117 -10.49 15.20 -10.57
N ILE A 118 -9.38 15.75 -10.10
CA ILE A 118 -8.11 15.01 -9.95
C ILE A 118 -8.27 13.96 -8.85
N LYS A 119 -8.85 14.36 -7.71
CA LYS A 119 -9.15 13.47 -6.57
C LYS A 119 -10.11 12.34 -6.96
N GLU A 120 -11.16 12.65 -7.73
CA GLU A 120 -12.09 11.66 -8.27
C GLU A 120 -11.39 10.64 -9.18
N GLN A 121 -10.58 11.12 -10.15
CA GLN A 121 -9.81 10.24 -11.04
C GLN A 121 -8.85 9.34 -10.26
N MET A 122 -8.18 9.87 -9.23
CA MET A 122 -7.30 9.09 -8.35
C MET A 122 -8.07 8.01 -7.58
N TYR A 123 -9.23 8.36 -7.03
CA TYR A 123 -10.06 7.42 -6.28
C TYR A 123 -10.58 6.29 -7.17
N GLU A 124 -11.13 6.61 -8.34
CA GLU A 124 -11.64 5.62 -9.30
C GLU A 124 -10.55 4.64 -9.74
N PHE A 125 -9.38 5.17 -10.10
CA PHE A 125 -8.20 4.38 -10.46
C PHE A 125 -7.82 3.39 -9.34
N LEU A 126 -7.73 3.87 -8.09
CA LEU A 126 -7.35 3.03 -6.95
C LEU A 126 -8.44 2.03 -6.58
N ALA A 127 -9.71 2.42 -6.62
CA ALA A 127 -10.83 1.53 -6.30
C ALA A 127 -10.91 0.36 -7.29
N GLN A 128 -10.62 0.60 -8.58
CA GLN A 128 -10.51 -0.45 -9.58
C GLN A 128 -9.26 -1.32 -9.37
N LEU A 129 -8.11 -0.70 -9.09
CA LEU A 129 -6.85 -1.39 -8.92
C LEU A 129 -6.84 -2.31 -7.68
N LEU A 130 -7.44 -1.87 -6.58
CA LEU A 130 -7.53 -2.61 -5.31
C LEU A 130 -8.54 -3.77 -5.34
N GLN A 131 -9.16 -4.04 -6.48
CA GLN A 131 -9.82 -5.33 -6.73
C GLN A 131 -8.80 -6.47 -6.90
N LYS A 132 -7.52 -6.15 -7.21
CA LYS A 132 -6.46 -7.14 -7.37
C LYS A 132 -5.77 -7.45 -6.03
N PRO A 133 -5.63 -8.73 -5.62
CA PRO A 133 -4.98 -9.10 -4.37
C PRO A 133 -3.54 -8.59 -4.23
N GLU A 134 -2.76 -8.63 -5.31
CA GLU A 134 -1.36 -8.18 -5.32
C GLU A 134 -1.26 -6.68 -5.07
N ALA A 135 -2.20 -5.90 -5.62
CA ALA A 135 -2.29 -4.47 -5.39
C ALA A 135 -2.64 -4.15 -3.94
N ARG A 136 -3.59 -4.89 -3.34
CA ARG A 136 -3.95 -4.75 -1.91
C ARG A 136 -2.75 -5.00 -1.00
N LYS A 137 -2.03 -6.09 -1.24
CA LYS A 137 -0.81 -6.43 -0.50
C LYS A 137 0.28 -5.38 -0.65
N GLY A 138 0.51 -4.91 -1.88
CA GLY A 138 1.49 -3.85 -2.15
C GLY A 138 1.12 -2.49 -1.57
N PHE A 139 -0.19 -2.21 -1.44
CA PHE A 139 -0.71 -0.95 -0.92
C PHE A 139 -0.75 -0.87 0.60
N ALA A 140 -0.76 -1.99 1.32
CA ALA A 140 -0.88 -2.04 2.78
C ALA A 140 0.05 -1.05 3.50
N GLY A 141 1.33 -1.01 3.12
CA GLY A 141 2.31 -0.10 3.71
C GLY A 141 2.05 1.37 3.41
N SER A 142 1.74 1.71 2.15
CA SER A 142 1.37 3.07 1.74
C SER A 142 0.12 3.55 2.46
N TYR A 143 -0.91 2.70 2.53
CA TYR A 143 -2.15 3.02 3.23
C TYR A 143 -1.91 3.31 4.71
N THR A 144 -1.12 2.47 5.40
CA THR A 144 -0.74 2.72 6.81
C THR A 144 -0.01 4.07 6.96
N ALA A 145 0.96 4.36 6.09
CA ALA A 145 1.71 5.60 6.13
C ALA A 145 0.80 6.84 6.05
N LEU A 146 -0.18 6.80 5.14
CA LEU A 146 -1.14 7.88 4.93
C LEU A 146 -2.19 7.96 6.06
N ALA A 147 -2.66 6.82 6.55
CA ALA A 147 -3.63 6.77 7.64
C ALA A 147 -3.10 7.44 8.91
N PHE A 148 -1.81 7.24 9.21
CA PHE A 148 -1.13 7.76 10.40
C PHE A 148 -0.26 9.00 10.14
N ASN A 149 -0.34 9.64 8.97
CA ASN A 149 0.46 10.81 8.60
C ASN A 149 1.97 10.62 8.85
N PHE A 150 2.49 9.42 8.58
CA PHE A 150 3.87 9.03 8.90
C PHE A 150 4.92 9.94 8.25
N SER A 151 4.62 10.46 7.05
CA SER A 151 5.51 11.34 6.31
C SER A 151 5.76 12.68 7.02
N GLU A 152 4.76 13.26 7.70
CA GLU A 152 4.84 14.61 8.31
C GLU A 152 6.08 14.78 9.17
N LYS A 153 6.28 13.85 10.13
CA LYS A 153 7.37 13.96 11.10
C LYS A 153 8.76 13.88 10.46
N TYR A 154 8.91 13.10 9.38
CA TYR A 154 10.19 12.97 8.68
C TYR A 154 10.43 14.14 7.73
N ILE A 155 9.43 14.55 6.94
CA ILE A 155 9.59 15.65 5.99
C ILE A 155 9.89 16.97 6.71
N ALA A 156 9.27 17.22 7.87
CA ALA A 156 9.60 18.38 8.71
C ALA A 156 11.08 18.41 9.12
N GLN A 157 11.63 17.25 9.50
CA GLN A 157 13.03 17.13 9.88
C GLN A 157 13.98 17.26 8.68
N LEU A 158 13.62 16.73 7.51
CA LEU A 158 14.39 16.88 6.28
C LEU A 158 14.57 18.36 5.90
N VAL A 159 13.48 19.12 5.89
CA VAL A 159 13.51 20.55 5.53
C VAL A 159 14.30 21.38 6.53
N THR A 160 14.25 21.02 7.82
CA THR A 160 14.99 21.70 8.88
C THR A 160 16.50 21.44 8.76
N ARG A 161 16.89 20.18 8.57
CA ARG A 161 18.29 19.73 8.53
C ARG A 161 19.02 20.10 7.25
N LYS A 162 18.31 20.13 6.12
CA LYS A 162 18.85 20.44 4.79
C LYS A 162 20.04 19.56 4.38
N GLU A 163 20.05 18.30 4.83
CA GLU A 163 21.07 17.30 4.48
C GLU A 163 20.77 16.61 3.13
N TYR A 164 21.13 15.34 3.00
CA TYR A 164 21.20 14.62 1.74
C TYR A 164 19.84 14.52 1.04
N ALA A 165 18.79 14.06 1.71
CA ALA A 165 17.47 13.88 1.11
C ALA A 165 16.83 15.23 0.72
N HIS A 166 17.01 16.28 1.53
CA HIS A 166 16.57 17.63 1.16
C HIS A 166 17.35 18.17 -0.05
N PHE A 167 18.67 17.96 -0.10
CA PHE A 167 19.48 18.31 -1.26
C PHE A 167 19.00 17.58 -2.53
N GLU A 168 18.72 16.29 -2.43
CA GLU A 168 18.19 15.48 -3.53
C GLU A 168 16.82 16.00 -4.02
N LEU A 169 15.92 16.39 -3.12
CA LEU A 169 14.61 16.96 -3.48
C LEU A 169 14.76 18.33 -4.18
N VAL A 170 15.50 19.26 -3.57
CA VAL A 170 15.51 20.68 -3.99
C VAL A 170 16.55 20.96 -5.08
N LYS A 171 17.69 20.25 -5.09
CA LYS A 171 18.80 20.51 -6.03
C LYS A 171 18.86 19.50 -7.16
N VAL A 172 18.68 18.21 -6.88
CA VAL A 172 18.76 17.15 -7.91
C VAL A 172 17.44 17.04 -8.66
N GLN A 173 16.33 16.82 -7.95
CA GLN A 173 14.98 16.79 -8.53
C GLN A 173 14.41 18.19 -8.82
N ARG A 174 15.07 19.25 -8.33
CA ARG A 174 14.72 20.66 -8.59
C ARG A 174 13.32 21.07 -8.15
N LEU A 175 12.78 20.44 -7.11
CA LEU A 175 11.48 20.79 -6.54
C LEU A 175 11.59 22.12 -5.78
N ARG A 176 10.94 23.16 -6.31
CA ARG A 176 10.91 24.52 -5.73
C ARG A 176 9.62 24.78 -4.96
N MET A 177 9.29 23.88 -4.03
CA MET A 177 8.05 23.92 -3.27
C MET A 177 8.33 23.83 -1.76
N GLY A 178 7.35 24.21 -0.94
CA GLY A 178 7.49 24.24 0.51
C GLY A 178 7.40 22.85 1.15
N LYS A 179 7.48 22.83 2.49
CA LYS A 179 7.42 21.58 3.28
C LYS A 179 6.11 20.82 3.05
N GLU A 180 4.99 21.54 3.06
CA GLU A 180 3.66 20.94 2.90
C GLU A 180 3.50 20.35 1.49
N GLU A 181 3.88 21.11 0.46
CA GLU A 181 3.80 20.65 -0.93
C GLU A 181 4.70 19.44 -1.20
N LEU A 182 5.92 19.41 -0.64
CA LEU A 182 6.81 18.26 -0.73
C LEU A 182 6.20 17.01 -0.07
N LYS A 183 5.63 17.19 1.13
CA LYS A 183 4.95 16.12 1.86
C LYS A 183 3.79 15.56 1.05
N ASP A 184 2.95 16.42 0.51
CA ASP A 184 1.76 15.99 -0.22
C ASP A 184 2.10 15.36 -1.57
N MET A 185 3.13 15.85 -2.26
CA MET A 185 3.65 15.18 -3.45
C MET A 185 4.12 13.75 -3.12
N ILE A 186 4.86 13.56 -2.01
CA ILE A 186 5.32 12.23 -1.55
C ILE A 186 4.12 11.36 -1.13
N ASN A 187 3.12 11.93 -0.47
CA ASN A 187 1.90 11.22 -0.09
C ASN A 187 1.14 10.72 -1.31
N VAL A 188 0.99 11.55 -2.36
CA VAL A 188 0.36 11.13 -3.61
C VAL A 188 1.19 10.06 -4.32
N SER A 189 2.53 10.18 -4.32
CA SER A 189 3.41 9.12 -4.85
C SER A 189 3.24 7.80 -4.11
N MET A 190 3.14 7.82 -2.78
CA MET A 190 2.85 6.61 -1.97
C MET A 190 1.46 6.05 -2.27
N LEU A 191 0.47 6.92 -2.39
CA LEU A 191 -0.92 6.57 -2.66
C LEU A 191 -1.05 5.83 -3.99
N LEU A 192 -0.32 6.26 -5.02
CA LEU A 192 -0.35 5.69 -6.37
C LEU A 192 0.70 4.60 -6.60
N LYS A 193 1.57 4.33 -5.62
CA LYS A 193 2.54 3.22 -5.64
C LYS A 193 2.00 1.87 -6.17
N PRO A 194 0.78 1.40 -5.80
CA PRO A 194 0.26 0.13 -6.31
C PRO A 194 0.00 0.12 -7.82
N ALA A 195 0.11 1.26 -8.54
CA ALA A 195 -0.05 1.33 -10.00
C ALA A 195 0.84 0.32 -10.76
N ILE A 196 1.95 -0.12 -10.15
CA ILE A 196 2.81 -1.19 -10.66
C ILE A 196 2.07 -2.50 -10.98
N TYR A 197 0.94 -2.76 -10.32
CA TYR A 197 0.12 -3.97 -10.51
C TYR A 197 -0.98 -3.80 -11.57
N SER A 198 -1.06 -2.65 -12.24
CA SER A 198 -2.11 -2.37 -13.23
C SER A 198 -2.09 -3.35 -14.42
N LEU A 199 -0.91 -3.74 -14.90
CA LEU A 199 -0.74 -4.69 -16.00
C LEU A 199 -0.48 -6.14 -15.54
N THR A 200 -0.45 -6.41 -14.23
CA THR A 200 -0.35 -7.78 -13.72
C THR A 200 -1.63 -8.54 -14.03
N PRO A 201 -1.57 -9.74 -14.65
CA PRO A 201 -2.74 -10.54 -14.95
C PRO A 201 -3.43 -11.02 -13.67
N THR A 202 -4.76 -10.96 -13.66
CA THR A 202 -5.59 -11.45 -12.55
C THR A 202 -5.49 -12.98 -12.49
N GLY A 203 -4.93 -13.55 -11.42
CA GLY A 203 -4.91 -15.00 -11.19
C GLY A 203 -3.61 -15.74 -11.52
N GLY A 204 -2.48 -15.03 -11.70
CA GLY A 204 -1.17 -15.67 -11.82
C GLY A 204 -0.69 -16.22 -10.47
N THR A 205 -0.73 -17.55 -10.30
CA THR A 205 -0.23 -18.27 -9.11
C THR A 205 1.30 -18.31 -9.04
N THR A 206 1.97 -17.18 -8.88
CA THR A 206 3.37 -17.16 -8.41
C THR A 206 3.54 -16.26 -7.19
N PRO A 207 3.33 -16.81 -5.98
CA PRO A 207 3.61 -16.13 -4.73
C PRO A 207 5.12 -16.08 -4.38
N SER A 208 6.02 -16.61 -5.20
CA SER A 208 7.34 -17.05 -4.74
C SER A 208 8.52 -16.08 -4.94
N ASP A 209 8.46 -15.06 -5.81
CA ASP A 209 9.65 -14.22 -6.09
C ASP A 209 9.50 -12.72 -5.82
N SER A 210 8.41 -12.31 -5.14
CA SER A 210 8.22 -10.90 -4.75
C SER A 210 8.91 -10.52 -3.43
N THR A 211 9.89 -11.28 -2.98
CA THR A 211 10.67 -11.01 -1.75
C THR A 211 11.58 -9.79 -1.88
N SER A 212 12.02 -9.42 -3.08
CA SER A 212 12.79 -8.19 -3.29
C SER A 212 11.90 -6.94 -3.43
N GLY A 213 10.61 -7.09 -3.78
CA GLY A 213 9.69 -5.96 -3.96
C GLY A 213 10.14 -4.93 -5.02
N THR A 214 11.20 -5.23 -5.77
CA THR A 214 11.80 -4.36 -6.78
C THR A 214 11.47 -4.88 -8.17
N VAL A 215 11.00 -3.98 -9.02
CA VAL A 215 10.60 -4.25 -10.39
C VAL A 215 11.62 -3.63 -11.34
N GLN A 216 11.87 -4.30 -12.46
CA GLN A 216 12.80 -3.81 -13.48
C GLN A 216 12.34 -2.47 -14.05
N SER A 217 13.29 -1.56 -14.29
CA SER A 217 13.01 -0.21 -14.82
C SER A 217 12.23 -0.22 -16.14
N GLN A 218 12.47 -1.21 -17.02
CA GLN A 218 11.76 -1.32 -18.30
C GLN A 218 10.27 -1.67 -18.14
N PHE A 219 9.93 -2.48 -17.14
CA PHE A 219 8.54 -2.78 -16.83
C PHE A 219 7.86 -1.59 -16.17
N ALA A 220 8.55 -0.91 -15.24
CA ALA A 220 8.09 0.34 -14.65
C ALA A 220 7.75 1.40 -15.72
N GLU A 221 8.56 1.54 -16.76
CA GLU A 221 8.26 2.47 -17.87
C GLU A 221 6.96 2.11 -18.61
N LYS A 222 6.71 0.82 -18.89
CA LYS A 222 5.44 0.38 -19.52
C LYS A 222 4.23 0.71 -18.64
N ILE A 223 4.36 0.50 -17.34
CA ILE A 223 3.33 0.84 -16.37
C ILE A 223 3.12 2.36 -16.33
N PHE A 224 4.19 3.14 -16.32
CA PHE A 224 4.12 4.60 -16.32
C PHE A 224 3.31 5.11 -17.52
N GLN A 225 3.58 4.60 -18.73
CA GLN A 225 2.81 4.99 -19.92
C GLN A 225 1.33 4.62 -19.80
N ALA A 226 1.01 3.43 -19.27
CA ALA A 226 -0.37 3.01 -19.05
C ALA A 226 -1.08 3.85 -17.97
N ALA A 227 -0.41 4.12 -16.85
CA ALA A 227 -0.94 4.93 -15.75
C ALA A 227 -1.13 6.39 -16.16
N LYS A 228 -0.21 6.96 -16.96
CA LYS A 228 -0.32 8.31 -17.53
C LYS A 228 -1.59 8.48 -18.37
N ALA A 229 -1.99 7.47 -19.13
CA ALA A 229 -3.23 7.50 -19.90
C ALA A 229 -4.48 7.52 -19.01
N GLN A 230 -4.45 6.79 -17.90
CA GLN A 230 -5.59 6.68 -16.96
C GLN A 230 -5.66 7.86 -15.98
N LEU A 231 -4.52 8.44 -15.61
CA LEU A 231 -4.36 9.54 -14.66
C LEU A 231 -3.97 10.84 -15.38
N SER A 232 -4.67 11.16 -16.47
CA SER A 232 -4.32 12.26 -17.37
C SER A 232 -4.31 13.65 -16.70
N TYR A 233 -5.03 13.84 -15.59
CA TYR A 233 -5.08 15.11 -14.87
C TYR A 233 -3.94 15.32 -13.88
N LEU A 234 -3.17 14.27 -13.56
CA LEU A 234 -2.00 14.38 -12.69
C LEU A 234 -0.73 14.76 -13.50
N PRO A 235 0.20 15.51 -12.89
CA PRO A 235 1.52 15.72 -13.47
C PRO A 235 2.28 14.41 -13.63
N GLU A 236 3.03 14.28 -14.72
CA GLU A 236 3.76 13.07 -15.07
C GLU A 236 4.82 12.72 -14.04
N GLU A 237 5.43 13.73 -13.42
CA GLU A 237 6.44 13.60 -12.38
C GLU A 237 5.91 12.83 -11.16
N VAL A 238 4.64 13.02 -10.81
CA VAL A 238 3.99 12.34 -9.69
C VAL A 238 3.74 10.88 -10.03
N ILE A 239 3.18 10.62 -11.21
CA ILE A 239 2.89 9.25 -11.69
C ILE A 239 4.20 8.46 -11.83
N LYS A 240 5.22 9.09 -12.41
CA LYS A 240 6.55 8.50 -12.56
C LYS A 240 7.17 8.20 -11.20
N SER A 241 7.11 9.14 -10.26
CA SER A 241 7.58 8.96 -8.88
C SER A 241 6.87 7.80 -8.17
N ALA A 242 5.55 7.69 -8.33
CA ALA A 242 4.75 6.59 -7.78
C ALA A 242 5.19 5.22 -8.33
N VAL A 243 5.32 5.09 -9.64
CA VAL A 243 5.71 3.83 -10.30
C VAL A 243 7.16 3.48 -9.96
N ASN A 244 8.07 4.46 -10.04
CA ASN A 244 9.49 4.31 -9.75
C ASN A 244 9.77 3.96 -8.28
N SER A 245 8.82 4.18 -7.36
CA SER A 245 8.98 3.76 -5.96
C SER A 245 9.05 2.24 -5.80
N ASN A 246 8.77 1.49 -6.88
CA ASN A 246 8.92 0.04 -6.96
C ASN A 246 10.24 -0.38 -7.63
N VAL A 247 11.09 0.54 -8.05
CA VAL A 247 12.35 0.25 -8.77
C VAL A 247 13.52 0.32 -7.80
N SER A 248 14.50 -0.57 -8.01
CA SER A 248 15.73 -0.59 -7.21
C SER A 248 16.63 0.60 -7.55
N PHE A 249 17.03 1.38 -6.53
CA PHE A 249 18.02 2.45 -6.68
C PHE A 249 19.43 1.92 -6.97
N THR A 250 19.74 0.68 -6.56
CA THR A 250 21.04 0.08 -6.87
C THR A 250 21.16 -0.27 -8.35
N GLU A 251 20.03 -0.55 -9.01
CA GLU A 251 19.95 -0.79 -10.45
C GLU A 251 19.80 0.51 -11.24
N ASN A 252 19.06 1.49 -10.71
CA ASN A 252 18.84 2.78 -11.34
C ASN A 252 19.17 3.92 -10.37
N ARG A 253 20.36 4.53 -10.52
CA ARG A 253 20.80 5.66 -9.67
C ARG A 253 20.13 7.00 -10.00
N PHE A 254 19.30 7.05 -11.04
CA PHE A 254 18.62 8.27 -11.49
C PHE A 254 17.17 8.37 -10.99
N LEU A 255 16.77 7.51 -10.05
CA LEU A 255 15.43 7.58 -9.45
C LEU A 255 15.22 8.88 -8.68
N GLU A 256 14.02 9.43 -8.82
CA GLU A 256 13.58 10.63 -8.14
C GLU A 256 13.67 10.47 -6.61
N ALA A 257 14.04 11.54 -5.91
CA ALA A 257 14.12 11.53 -4.45
C ALA A 257 12.75 11.23 -3.82
N THR A 258 11.69 11.81 -4.36
CA THR A 258 10.29 11.53 -3.97
C THR A 258 9.93 10.05 -4.07
N SER A 259 10.37 9.37 -5.13
CA SER A 259 10.15 7.93 -5.35
C SER A 259 10.86 7.09 -4.28
N ARG A 260 12.14 7.40 -4.02
CA ARG A 260 12.95 6.73 -2.99
C ARG A 260 12.33 6.89 -1.59
N ILE A 261 11.89 8.10 -1.23
CA ILE A 261 11.26 8.37 0.06
C ILE A 261 9.92 7.62 0.18
N ALA A 262 9.09 7.67 -0.88
CA ALA A 262 7.82 6.94 -0.91
C ALA A 262 8.03 5.42 -0.73
N ALA A 263 9.05 4.84 -1.35
CA ALA A 263 9.41 3.43 -1.19
C ALA A 263 9.79 3.10 0.26
N LEU A 264 10.63 3.93 0.88
CA LEU A 264 11.07 3.75 2.26
C LEU A 264 9.89 3.84 3.25
N PHE A 265 9.06 4.88 3.13
CA PHE A 265 7.92 5.07 4.03
C PHE A 265 6.87 3.97 3.87
N ALA A 266 6.54 3.59 2.63
CA ALA A 266 5.61 2.49 2.38
C ALA A 266 6.13 1.18 2.98
N ASN A 267 7.41 0.84 2.79
CA ASN A 267 7.96 -0.40 3.34
C ASN A 267 8.10 -0.37 4.86
N ARG A 268 8.48 0.76 5.47
CA ARG A 268 8.50 0.94 6.92
C ARG A 268 7.11 0.76 7.52
N CYS A 269 6.08 1.26 6.84
CA CYS A 269 4.72 1.29 7.34
C CYS A 269 3.93 -0.02 7.19
N LYS A 270 4.51 -1.07 6.58
CA LYS A 270 3.88 -2.41 6.53
C LYS A 270 3.57 -2.97 7.92
N THR A 271 4.49 -2.76 8.86
CA THR A 271 4.40 -3.24 10.25
C THR A 271 4.35 -2.10 11.26
N TYR A 272 3.93 -0.90 10.83
CA TYR A 272 3.88 0.25 11.73
C TYR A 272 2.70 0.14 12.70
N ALA A 273 3.03 0.23 13.99
CA ALA A 273 2.09 0.19 15.10
C ALA A 273 2.40 1.36 16.04
N PRO A 274 1.69 2.49 15.94
CA PRO A 274 2.05 3.72 16.68
C PRO A 274 1.91 3.58 18.19
N GLN A 275 1.08 2.63 18.67
CA GLN A 275 0.84 2.38 20.09
C GLN A 275 1.72 1.26 20.67
N ALA A 276 2.75 0.81 19.93
CA ALA A 276 3.65 -0.21 20.42
C ALA A 276 4.48 0.32 21.60
N LYS A 277 4.36 -0.33 22.76
CA LYS A 277 5.16 0.01 23.94
C LYS A 277 6.61 -0.39 23.70
N VAL A 278 7.54 0.53 23.95
CA VAL A 278 8.97 0.28 23.87
C VAL A 278 9.49 -0.09 25.25
N ASP A 279 10.13 -1.25 25.36
CA ASP A 279 10.74 -1.70 26.61
C ASP A 279 12.01 -0.90 26.93
N ARG A 280 12.30 -0.73 28.22
CA ARG A 280 13.46 0.04 28.67
C ARG A 280 14.76 -0.58 28.15
N GLY A 281 15.53 0.19 27.39
CA GLY A 281 16.80 -0.26 26.80
C GLY A 281 16.67 -0.91 25.41
N ALA A 282 15.45 -1.08 24.90
CA ALA A 282 15.23 -1.48 23.51
C ALA A 282 15.34 -0.27 22.57
N ASP A 283 15.82 -0.50 21.35
CA ASP A 283 15.73 0.50 20.29
C ASP A 283 14.27 0.73 19.90
N THR A 284 13.95 1.98 19.59
CA THR A 284 12.63 2.38 19.13
C THR A 284 12.30 1.77 17.76
N PRO A 285 11.01 1.56 17.41
CA PRO A 285 10.63 0.82 16.21
C PRO A 285 11.18 1.41 14.91
N ASP A 286 11.17 2.74 14.73
CA ASP A 286 11.71 3.33 13.50
C ASP A 286 13.22 3.22 13.45
N LYS A 287 13.92 3.56 14.56
CA LYS A 287 15.38 3.41 14.67
C LYS A 287 15.83 1.98 14.35
N SER A 288 15.18 0.97 14.93
CA SER A 288 15.47 -0.44 14.69
C SER A 288 15.25 -0.81 13.22
N TRP A 289 14.11 -0.42 12.64
CA TRP A 289 13.78 -0.71 11.24
C TRP A 289 14.79 -0.08 10.28
N PHE A 290 15.14 1.19 10.45
CA PHE A 290 16.12 1.85 9.60
C PHE A 290 17.50 1.23 9.75
N ASN A 291 17.92 0.82 10.96
CA ASN A 291 19.19 0.12 11.17
C ASN A 291 19.24 -1.22 10.39
N ILE A 292 18.15 -2.00 10.40
CA ILE A 292 18.05 -3.24 9.64
C ILE A 292 18.03 -2.96 8.14
N ALA A 293 17.26 -1.96 7.69
CA ALA A 293 17.17 -1.57 6.29
C ALA A 293 18.52 -1.10 5.73
N ARG A 294 19.31 -0.37 6.52
CA ARG A 294 20.68 0.06 6.16
C ARG A 294 21.61 -1.12 5.92
N ARG A 295 21.52 -2.20 6.70
CA ARG A 295 22.33 -3.40 6.52
C ARG A 295 21.93 -4.21 5.28
N ASN A 296 20.63 -4.15 4.93
CA ASN A 296 20.05 -4.91 3.84
C ASN A 296 19.75 -4.07 2.58
N PHE A 297 20.29 -2.85 2.48
CA PHE A 297 19.89 -1.88 1.45
C PHE A 297 20.08 -2.41 0.02
N LYS A 298 21.11 -3.23 -0.23
CA LYS A 298 21.36 -3.82 -1.55
C LYS A 298 20.26 -4.81 -1.97
N PHE A 299 19.75 -5.59 -1.01
CA PHE A 299 18.71 -6.59 -1.27
C PHE A 299 17.39 -5.92 -1.64
N TYR A 300 17.05 -4.82 -0.95
CA TYR A 300 15.82 -4.07 -1.18
C TYR A 300 15.97 -2.93 -2.20
N GLY A 301 17.17 -2.73 -2.76
CA GLY A 301 17.43 -1.64 -3.71
C GLY A 301 17.29 -0.24 -3.13
N TYR A 302 17.56 -0.05 -1.83
CA TYR A 302 17.43 1.26 -1.19
C TYR A 302 18.66 2.15 -1.39
N ASP A 303 18.43 3.46 -1.27
CA ASP A 303 19.51 4.42 -1.14
C ASP A 303 20.03 4.45 0.31
N VAL A 304 21.27 3.98 0.49
CA VAL A 304 21.91 3.90 1.80
C VAL A 304 22.11 5.27 2.45
N LYS A 305 22.38 6.33 1.68
CA LYS A 305 22.59 7.67 2.23
C LYS A 305 21.30 8.26 2.77
N MET A 306 20.21 8.04 2.06
CA MET A 306 18.87 8.44 2.49
C MET A 306 18.44 7.65 3.75
N LEU A 307 18.74 6.35 3.81
CA LEU A 307 18.52 5.53 5.00
C LEU A 307 19.36 5.98 6.20
N ASP A 308 20.63 6.36 5.99
CA ASP A 308 21.50 6.89 7.04
C ASP A 308 20.91 8.17 7.66
N GLU A 309 20.40 9.09 6.82
CA GLU A 309 19.75 10.32 7.29
C GLU A 309 18.47 10.02 8.08
N PHE A 310 17.58 9.16 7.56
CA PHE A 310 16.36 8.80 8.29
C PHE A 310 16.63 8.04 9.59
N PHE A 311 17.68 7.22 9.63
CA PHE A 311 18.13 6.59 10.87
C PHE A 311 18.57 7.64 11.91
N LYS A 312 19.36 8.65 11.51
CA LYS A 312 19.76 9.74 12.42
C LYS A 312 18.54 10.51 12.94
N ILE A 313 17.59 10.84 12.05
CA ILE A 313 16.33 11.51 12.43
C ILE A 313 15.59 10.68 13.49
N ALA A 314 15.42 9.37 13.24
CA ALA A 314 14.73 8.49 14.17
C ALA A 314 15.47 8.39 15.52
N ALA A 315 16.80 8.28 15.50
CA ALA A 315 17.62 8.17 16.71
C ALA A 315 17.57 9.43 17.59
N GLU A 316 17.65 10.62 16.99
CA GLU A 316 17.64 11.89 17.71
C GLU A 316 16.26 12.25 18.28
N ASN A 317 15.19 11.81 17.62
CA ASN A 317 13.82 12.08 18.05
C ASN A 317 13.20 10.92 18.87
N SER A 318 13.96 9.85 19.12
CA SER A 318 13.48 8.64 19.82
C SER A 318 12.23 8.02 19.18
N TRP A 319 12.24 7.83 17.85
CA TRP A 319 11.15 7.24 17.05
C TRP A 319 11.38 5.79 16.63
#